data_AF-A0A962QDE4-F1
#
_entry.id   AF-A0A962QDE4-F1
#
_cell.length_a   1.000
_cell.length_b   1.000
_cell.length_c   1.000
_cell.angle_alpha   90.00
_cell.angle_beta   90.00
_cell.angle_gamma   90.00
#
_symmetry.space_group_name_H-M   'P 1'
#
loop_
_entity.id
_entity.type
_entity.pdbx_description
1 polymer ?
#
loop_
_entity_poly.entity_id
_entity_poly.type
_entity_poly.pdbx_seq_one_letter_code
_entity_poly.pdbx_strand_id
1 'polypeptide(L)'
;MLSIKSVLSLLFALLVSLPLHAGKIVIAHRGASGYLPEHTLAAKALAHAMGADYIEQDLVLTKDDQLVVLHDRYLDRVTDVAQVFPGRQRSDGRFYAIDFTLSEIRQLQLMEGFRLQNGQATAIFPQRFPLGSARFGVPTFAEEIELIQGLNKTLGREAGIYPEIKSPWFHHQEGRDIARRTLEILQQYGYTGKQSPVFLQCFDPHELQRIKGDLLPEFGMDIKLVQLIAQTDWAETYERAGTSWQPYNYDWMLQPGAMAQIATYADGIGPWLPMVVSEVSTTTRLRFSRLINDAHAAGLQVHPYTLRLDRLPAYAADFEQLLDIVYHQAGADGVFTDFPDRAVQFLR
;
A
#
# COMPACT_ATOMS: atom_id res chain seq x y z
N MET A 1 -20.66 68.61 -22.13
CA MET A 1 -19.37 68.42 -21.44
C MET A 1 -19.46 67.13 -20.62
N LEU A 2 -18.42 66.30 -20.71
CA LEU A 2 -18.41 64.85 -20.50
C LEU A 2 -18.51 64.38 -19.03
N SER A 3 -19.08 63.18 -18.93
CA SER A 3 -19.13 62.20 -17.82
C SER A 3 -17.76 61.67 -17.35
N ILE A 4 -17.61 61.41 -16.04
CA ILE A 4 -16.64 60.45 -15.43
C ILE A 4 -17.36 59.80 -14.23
N LYS A 5 -18.05 58.66 -14.36
CA LYS A 5 -17.57 57.25 -14.26
C LYS A 5 -16.64 56.94 -13.08
N SER A 6 -17.25 56.33 -12.05
CA SER A 6 -16.85 55.14 -11.29
C SER A 6 -15.37 54.77 -11.18
N VAL A 7 -14.85 54.73 -9.95
CA VAL A 7 -13.75 53.84 -9.56
C VAL A 7 -14.21 53.02 -8.36
N LEU A 8 -14.78 51.85 -8.66
CA LEU A 8 -14.98 50.78 -7.69
C LEU A 8 -13.63 50.06 -7.60
N SER A 9 -12.89 50.24 -6.52
CA SER A 9 -11.66 49.50 -6.27
C SER A 9 -12.00 48.05 -5.93
N LEU A 10 -12.04 47.21 -6.96
CA LEU A 10 -12.14 45.76 -6.83
C LEU A 10 -10.79 45.25 -6.30
N LEU A 11 -10.70 45.03 -4.99
CA LEU A 11 -9.57 44.32 -4.38
C LEU A 11 -9.71 42.84 -4.76
N PHE A 12 -9.10 42.45 -5.88
CA PHE A 12 -8.94 41.04 -6.23
C PHE A 12 -7.87 40.47 -5.29
N ALA A 13 -8.30 39.96 -4.14
CA ALA A 13 -7.44 39.14 -3.30
C ALA A 13 -7.13 37.87 -4.09
N LEU A 14 -5.96 37.85 -4.72
CA LEU A 14 -5.37 36.64 -5.27
C LEU A 14 -5.10 35.72 -4.06
N LEU A 15 -6.07 34.87 -3.72
CA LEU A 15 -5.84 33.69 -2.88
C LEU A 15 -4.91 32.79 -3.69
N VAL A 16 -3.61 33.06 -3.59
CA VAL A 16 -2.60 32.05 -3.89
C VAL A 16 -2.85 30.96 -2.86
N SER A 17 -3.57 29.92 -3.26
CA SER A 17 -3.58 28.64 -2.56
C SER A 17 -2.15 28.14 -2.58
N LEU A 18 -1.39 28.49 -1.54
CA LEU A 18 -0.15 27.79 -1.24
C LEU A 18 -0.53 26.30 -1.17
N PRO A 19 0.15 25.40 -1.89
CA PRO A 19 -0.09 23.99 -1.71
C PRO A 19 0.10 23.74 -0.21
N LEU A 20 -0.92 23.18 0.43
CA LEU A 20 -0.78 22.65 1.77
C LEU A 20 0.29 21.57 1.62
N HIS A 21 1.54 21.89 1.94
CA HIS A 21 2.59 20.90 2.04
C HIS A 21 2.18 20.05 3.24
N ALA A 22 1.36 19.03 2.97
CA ALA A 22 1.03 18.02 3.96
C ALA A 22 2.38 17.51 4.49
N GLY A 23 2.53 17.46 5.81
CA GLY A 23 3.77 17.02 6.43
C GLY A 23 4.20 15.66 5.90
N LYS A 24 5.50 15.34 5.99
CA LYS A 24 6.00 14.01 5.64
C LYS A 24 5.26 12.96 6.48
N ILE A 25 4.72 11.92 5.84
CA ILE A 25 3.95 10.87 6.53
C ILE A 25 4.73 9.57 6.69
N VAL A 26 4.40 8.81 7.73
CA VAL A 26 4.86 7.45 7.96
C VAL A 26 3.72 6.46 7.70
N ILE A 27 3.96 5.53 6.78
CA ILE A 27 3.01 4.47 6.45
C ILE A 27 3.58 3.14 6.97
N ALA A 28 2.89 2.53 7.94
CA ALA A 28 3.29 1.27 8.53
C ALA A 28 2.99 0.11 7.57
N HIS A 29 4.02 -0.32 6.85
CA HIS A 29 3.93 -1.37 5.83
C HIS A 29 3.62 -2.71 6.50
N ARG A 30 2.40 -3.19 6.25
CA ARG A 30 1.78 -4.35 6.90
C ARG A 30 1.69 -4.24 8.42
N GLY A 31 1.67 -3.02 8.96
CA GLY A 31 1.79 -2.73 10.38
C GLY A 31 3.24 -2.60 10.83
N ALA A 32 3.51 -2.94 12.09
CA ALA A 32 4.86 -2.94 12.67
C ALA A 32 5.59 -4.26 12.33
N SER A 33 5.66 -4.58 11.03
CA SER A 33 6.05 -5.90 10.49
C SER A 33 7.53 -6.24 10.68
N GLY A 34 8.37 -5.28 11.07
CA GLY A 34 9.73 -5.52 11.54
C GLY A 34 9.79 -6.15 12.93
N TYR A 35 8.68 -6.15 13.68
CA TYR A 35 8.63 -6.57 15.09
C TYR A 35 7.62 -7.70 15.37
N LEU A 36 6.52 -7.76 14.63
CA LEU A 36 5.44 -8.74 14.78
C LEU A 36 5.05 -9.29 13.40
N PRO A 37 4.48 -10.51 13.32
CA PRO A 37 4.08 -11.07 12.03
C PRO A 37 3.17 -10.12 11.27
N GLU A 38 3.44 -9.97 9.98
CA GLU A 38 2.77 -9.02 9.10
C GLU A 38 1.24 -9.16 9.14
N HIS A 39 0.54 -8.03 9.02
CA HIS A 39 -0.92 -7.93 9.00
C HIS A 39 -1.69 -8.41 10.24
N THR A 40 -1.03 -8.95 11.26
CA THR A 40 -1.72 -9.30 12.52
C THR A 40 -2.29 -8.04 13.19
N LEU A 41 -3.46 -8.17 13.84
CA LEU A 41 -4.02 -7.07 14.64
C LEU A 41 -3.03 -6.55 15.70
N ALA A 42 -2.15 -7.42 16.20
CA ALA A 42 -1.06 -7.04 17.11
C ALA A 42 -0.03 -6.11 16.43
N ALA A 43 0.42 -6.43 15.22
CA ALA A 43 1.31 -5.57 14.44
C ALA A 43 0.66 -4.22 14.11
N LYS A 44 -0.66 -4.19 13.89
CA LYS A 44 -1.43 -2.96 13.65
C LYS A 44 -1.56 -2.09 14.89
N ALA A 45 -1.91 -2.69 16.03
CA ALA A 45 -1.96 -1.98 17.31
C ALA A 45 -0.60 -1.40 17.69
N LEU A 46 0.49 -2.14 17.46
CA LEU A 46 1.84 -1.65 17.70
C LEU A 46 2.20 -0.47 16.77
N ALA A 47 1.92 -0.57 15.47
CA ALA A 47 2.15 0.53 14.52
C ALA A 47 1.38 1.81 14.90
N HIS A 48 0.12 1.65 15.33
CA HIS A 48 -0.69 2.76 15.83
C HIS A 48 -0.04 3.42 17.05
N ALA A 49 0.37 2.62 18.04
CA ALA A 49 1.03 3.08 19.25
C ALA A 49 2.39 3.76 18.97
N MET A 50 3.11 3.29 17.95
CA MET A 50 4.35 3.90 17.45
C MET A 50 4.13 5.24 16.74
N GLY A 51 2.88 5.61 16.46
CA GLY A 51 2.51 6.91 15.92
C GLY A 51 2.51 6.99 14.40
N ALA A 52 2.43 5.85 13.69
CA ALA A 52 2.26 5.86 12.23
C ALA A 52 1.03 6.68 11.82
N ASP A 53 1.17 7.45 10.74
CA ASP A 53 0.09 8.30 10.21
C ASP A 53 -0.94 7.46 9.45
N TYR A 54 -0.46 6.43 8.74
CA TYR A 54 -1.28 5.45 8.05
C TYR A 54 -0.80 4.03 8.33
N ILE A 55 -1.73 3.09 8.32
CA ILE A 55 -1.47 1.67 8.52
C ILE A 55 -2.01 0.92 7.30
N GLU A 56 -1.18 0.09 6.67
CA GLU A 56 -1.49 -0.58 5.41
C GLU A 56 -2.24 -1.90 5.58
N GLN A 57 -3.16 -2.19 4.65
CA GLN A 57 -3.85 -3.48 4.49
C GLN A 57 -3.57 -4.03 3.10
N ASP A 58 -3.25 -5.31 2.96
CA ASP A 58 -3.25 -6.00 1.67
C ASP A 58 -4.51 -6.86 1.58
N LEU A 59 -5.35 -6.67 0.57
CA LEU A 59 -6.68 -7.27 0.52
C LEU A 59 -6.78 -8.36 -0.55
N VAL A 60 -7.31 -9.52 -0.15
CA VAL A 60 -7.69 -10.64 -1.03
C VAL A 60 -9.05 -11.21 -0.59
N LEU A 61 -9.76 -11.86 -1.52
CA LEU A 61 -11.05 -12.49 -1.22
C LEU A 61 -10.89 -13.95 -0.79
N THR A 62 -11.71 -14.35 0.17
CA THR A 62 -11.99 -15.75 0.51
C THR A 62 -13.03 -16.35 -0.46
N LYS A 63 -13.25 -17.67 -0.35
CA LYS A 63 -14.26 -18.41 -1.11
C LYS A 63 -15.69 -17.90 -0.91
N ASP A 64 -15.97 -17.38 0.28
CA ASP A 64 -17.25 -16.84 0.74
C ASP A 64 -17.27 -15.30 0.76
N ASP A 65 -16.51 -14.67 -0.14
CA ASP A 65 -16.51 -13.23 -0.45
C ASP A 65 -16.22 -12.30 0.75
N GLN A 66 -15.43 -12.80 1.71
CA GLN A 66 -14.89 -11.99 2.79
C GLN A 66 -13.54 -11.40 2.38
N LEU A 67 -13.32 -10.13 2.69
CA LEU A 67 -12.00 -9.50 2.53
C LEU A 67 -11.14 -9.81 3.74
N VAL A 68 -10.06 -10.54 3.52
CA VAL A 68 -9.04 -10.82 4.52
C VAL A 68 -7.76 -10.03 4.23
N VAL A 69 -7.01 -9.73 5.28
CA VAL A 69 -5.78 -8.95 5.18
C VAL A 69 -4.57 -9.88 5.04
N LEU A 70 -4.04 -9.99 3.82
CA LEU A 70 -3.00 -10.93 3.42
C LEU A 70 -2.23 -10.39 2.21
N HIS A 71 -0.89 -10.32 2.29
CA HIS A 71 -0.06 -9.77 1.23
C HIS A 71 -0.16 -10.55 -0.09
N ASP A 72 -0.06 -11.87 -0.01
CA ASP A 72 -0.16 -12.74 -1.17
C ASP A 72 -1.60 -13.24 -1.32
N ARG A 73 -2.02 -13.56 -2.55
CA ARG A 73 -3.23 -14.39 -2.78
C ARG A 73 -3.10 -15.82 -2.23
N TYR A 74 -1.96 -16.15 -1.64
CA TYR A 74 -1.55 -17.46 -1.16
C TYR A 74 -1.41 -17.48 0.36
N LEU A 75 -1.77 -18.59 0.98
CA LEU A 75 -1.67 -18.80 2.43
C LEU A 75 -0.35 -19.47 2.85
N ASP A 76 0.35 -20.10 1.92
CA ASP A 76 1.39 -21.11 2.17
C ASP A 76 2.77 -20.60 2.61
N ARG A 77 2.96 -19.27 2.70
CA ARG A 77 4.22 -18.64 3.13
C ARG A 77 4.12 -17.87 4.44
N VAL A 78 2.92 -17.78 4.98
CA VAL A 78 2.63 -17.06 6.23
C VAL A 78 1.70 -17.84 7.15
N THR A 79 1.20 -19.01 6.75
CA THR A 79 0.33 -19.85 7.59
C THR A 79 0.74 -21.31 7.57
N ASP A 80 0.14 -22.09 8.47
CA ASP A 80 0.26 -23.55 8.56
C ASP A 80 -0.74 -24.31 7.67
N VAL A 81 -1.30 -23.67 6.63
CA VAL A 81 -2.34 -24.24 5.74
C VAL A 81 -2.01 -25.62 5.19
N ALA A 82 -0.75 -25.89 4.85
CA ALA A 82 -0.33 -27.19 4.31
C ALA A 82 -0.44 -28.32 5.34
N GLN A 83 -0.37 -28.01 6.64
CA GLN A 83 -0.52 -28.96 7.74
C GLN A 83 -1.99 -29.13 8.12
N VAL A 84 -2.75 -28.03 8.18
CA VAL A 84 -4.16 -28.02 8.60
C VAL A 84 -5.08 -28.58 7.50
N PHE A 85 -4.80 -28.27 6.24
CA PHE A 85 -5.60 -28.66 5.08
C PHE A 85 -4.76 -29.35 3.99
N PRO A 86 -4.14 -30.52 4.27
CA PRO A 86 -3.32 -31.21 3.29
C PRO A 86 -4.14 -31.61 2.05
N GLY A 87 -3.57 -31.45 0.86
CA GLY A 87 -4.21 -31.83 -0.41
C GLY A 87 -5.15 -30.76 -0.99
N ARG A 88 -5.27 -29.59 -0.36
CA ARG A 88 -6.10 -28.46 -0.83
C ARG A 88 -5.35 -27.45 -1.71
N GLN A 89 -4.09 -27.70 -2.02
CA GLN A 89 -3.35 -26.93 -3.01
C GLN A 89 -3.91 -27.11 -4.43
N ARG A 90 -3.77 -26.09 -5.27
CA ARG A 90 -4.01 -26.23 -6.72
C ARG A 90 -2.86 -27.01 -7.39
N SER A 91 -2.98 -27.23 -8.70
CA SER A 91 -2.02 -28.03 -9.49
C SER A 91 -0.59 -27.46 -9.53
N ASP A 92 -0.43 -26.17 -9.25
CA ASP A 92 0.86 -25.49 -9.10
C ASP A 92 1.51 -25.69 -7.71
N GLY A 93 0.85 -26.44 -6.83
CA GLY A 93 1.31 -26.72 -5.48
C GLY A 93 1.04 -25.61 -4.46
N ARG A 94 0.29 -24.56 -4.85
CA ARG A 94 0.02 -23.40 -3.99
C ARG A 94 -1.37 -23.45 -3.34
N PHE A 95 -1.50 -22.82 -2.18
CA PHE A 95 -2.75 -22.72 -1.43
C PHE A 95 -3.34 -21.32 -1.57
N TYR A 96 -4.39 -21.16 -2.38
CA TYR A 96 -5.00 -19.87 -2.68
C TYR A 96 -6.06 -19.49 -1.65
N ALA A 97 -6.05 -18.26 -1.14
CA ALA A 97 -7.04 -17.78 -0.16
C ALA A 97 -8.49 -17.92 -0.66
N ILE A 98 -8.71 -17.70 -1.97
CA ILE A 98 -10.03 -17.78 -2.62
C ILE A 98 -10.66 -19.19 -2.62
N ASP A 99 -9.89 -20.23 -2.30
CA ASP A 99 -10.37 -21.62 -2.21
C ASP A 99 -10.85 -22.00 -0.80
N PHE A 100 -10.63 -21.13 0.20
CA PHE A 100 -10.98 -21.33 1.60
C PHE A 100 -12.05 -20.35 2.05
N THR A 101 -13.02 -20.80 2.84
CA THR A 101 -13.95 -19.87 3.52
C THR A 101 -13.23 -19.12 4.64
N LEU A 102 -13.79 -18.01 5.10
CA LEU A 102 -13.28 -17.32 6.27
C LEU A 102 -13.21 -18.25 7.49
N SER A 103 -14.19 -19.14 7.69
CA SER A 103 -14.18 -20.11 8.79
C SER A 103 -13.05 -21.14 8.67
N GLU A 104 -12.63 -21.50 7.45
CA GLU A 104 -11.45 -22.35 7.22
C GLU A 104 -10.17 -21.56 7.54
N ILE A 105 -10.05 -20.32 7.03
CA ILE A 105 -8.89 -19.45 7.30
C ILE A 105 -8.71 -19.16 8.80
N ARG A 106 -9.79 -19.03 9.55
CA ARG A 106 -9.75 -18.82 11.02
C ARG A 106 -9.14 -19.96 11.81
N GLN A 107 -9.03 -21.15 11.21
CA GLN A 107 -8.37 -22.30 11.85
C GLN A 107 -6.85 -22.25 11.70
N LEU A 108 -6.34 -21.41 10.78
CA LEU A 108 -4.92 -21.30 10.49
C LEU A 108 -4.19 -20.43 11.50
N GLN A 109 -2.94 -20.77 11.76
CA GLN A 109 -2.01 -19.93 12.50
C GLN A 109 -1.23 -19.04 11.53
N LEU A 110 -1.41 -17.72 11.65
CA LEU A 110 -0.59 -16.73 10.97
C LEU A 110 0.78 -16.62 11.67
N MET A 111 1.85 -16.57 10.88
CA MET A 111 3.25 -16.61 11.29
C MET A 111 4.07 -15.57 10.52
N GLU A 112 5.27 -15.28 11.03
CA GLU A 112 6.28 -14.53 10.27
C GLU A 112 6.54 -15.18 8.90
N GLY A 113 6.89 -14.38 7.89
CA GLY A 113 7.10 -14.88 6.54
C GLY A 113 8.23 -15.92 6.46
N PHE A 114 7.95 -17.05 5.82
CA PHE A 114 8.92 -18.15 5.69
C PHE A 114 9.05 -18.66 4.26
N ARG A 115 10.17 -19.34 4.00
CA ARG A 115 10.39 -20.16 2.81
C ARG A 115 10.26 -21.63 3.20
N LEU A 116 9.65 -22.42 2.34
CA LEU A 116 9.65 -23.88 2.46
C LEU A 116 10.79 -24.44 1.60
N GLN A 117 11.69 -25.19 2.24
CA GLN A 117 12.70 -26.00 1.56
C GLN A 117 12.64 -27.41 2.13
N ASN A 118 12.37 -28.41 1.28
CA ASN A 118 12.26 -29.82 1.67
C ASN A 118 11.29 -30.07 2.85
N GLY A 119 10.18 -29.32 2.90
CA GLY A 119 9.18 -29.42 3.98
C GLY A 119 9.55 -28.70 5.28
N GLN A 120 10.73 -28.08 5.35
CA GLN A 120 11.16 -27.27 6.49
C GLN A 120 10.91 -25.79 6.24
N ALA A 121 10.26 -25.12 7.20
CA ALA A 121 10.04 -23.67 7.18
C ALA A 121 11.26 -22.94 7.74
N THR A 122 11.76 -21.95 6.98
CA THR A 122 12.87 -21.07 7.39
C THR A 122 12.42 -19.62 7.27
N ALA A 123 12.58 -18.83 8.33
CA ALA A 123 12.18 -17.42 8.36
C ALA A 123 12.91 -16.63 7.27
N ILE A 124 12.19 -15.73 6.57
CA ILE A 124 12.77 -14.83 5.57
C ILE A 124 13.66 -13.78 6.25
N PHE A 125 13.24 -13.30 7.42
CA PHE A 125 13.99 -12.38 8.27
C PHE A 125 14.22 -13.00 9.64
N PRO A 126 15.34 -13.71 9.87
CA PRO A 126 15.58 -14.48 11.09
C PRO A 126 15.62 -13.66 12.39
N GLN A 127 15.79 -12.33 12.30
CA GLN A 127 15.85 -11.43 13.46
C GLN A 127 14.49 -10.81 13.81
N ARG A 128 13.44 -11.07 13.01
CA ARG A 128 12.07 -10.65 13.31
C ARG A 128 11.38 -11.63 14.25
N PHE A 129 10.06 -11.50 14.38
CA PHE A 129 9.29 -12.34 15.30
C PHE A 129 9.51 -13.84 15.00
N PRO A 130 9.79 -14.67 16.02
CA PRO A 130 10.14 -16.06 15.81
C PRO A 130 8.96 -16.88 15.27
N LEU A 131 9.24 -17.73 14.26
CA LEU A 131 8.28 -18.70 13.74
C LEU A 131 7.74 -19.63 14.84
N GLY A 132 6.47 -20.01 14.73
CA GLY A 132 5.82 -20.94 15.65
C GLY A 132 5.63 -20.43 17.09
N SER A 133 5.95 -19.16 17.38
CA SER A 133 5.75 -18.55 18.68
C SER A 133 4.44 -17.77 18.74
N ALA A 134 3.81 -17.72 19.92
CA ALA A 134 2.48 -17.13 20.13
C ALA A 134 1.42 -17.68 19.16
N ARG A 135 0.21 -17.13 19.17
CA ARG A 135 -0.85 -17.47 18.21
C ARG A 135 -1.41 -16.20 17.60
N PHE A 136 -1.39 -16.13 16.28
CA PHE A 136 -2.00 -15.07 15.50
C PHE A 136 -2.95 -15.68 14.47
N GLY A 137 -3.92 -14.90 14.03
CA GLY A 137 -4.84 -15.28 12.95
C GLY A 137 -4.89 -14.20 11.89
N VAL A 138 -5.35 -14.58 10.70
CA VAL A 138 -5.59 -13.65 9.58
C VAL A 138 -6.84 -12.81 9.90
N PRO A 139 -6.74 -11.48 9.99
CA PRO A 139 -7.91 -10.64 10.23
C PRO A 139 -8.72 -10.40 8.95
N THR A 140 -9.98 -10.01 9.12
CA THR A 140 -10.75 -9.40 8.01
C THR A 140 -10.41 -7.92 7.88
N PHE A 141 -10.71 -7.33 6.73
CA PHE A 141 -10.55 -5.89 6.54
C PHE A 141 -11.42 -5.09 7.53
N ALA A 142 -12.65 -5.54 7.77
CA ALA A 142 -13.58 -4.94 8.72
C ALA A 142 -13.01 -4.93 10.16
N GLU A 143 -12.48 -6.06 10.64
CA GLU A 143 -11.86 -6.15 11.97
C GLU A 143 -10.68 -5.19 12.13
N GLU A 144 -9.88 -5.00 11.07
CA GLU A 144 -8.77 -4.08 11.14
C GLU A 144 -9.22 -2.61 11.15
N ILE A 145 -10.22 -2.24 10.36
CA ILE A 145 -10.83 -0.91 10.42
C ILE A 145 -11.39 -0.65 11.82
N GLU A 146 -12.12 -1.62 12.40
CA GLU A 146 -12.69 -1.51 13.74
C GLU A 146 -11.62 -1.32 14.81
N LEU A 147 -10.50 -2.06 14.72
CA LEU A 147 -9.36 -1.87 15.59
C LEU A 147 -8.80 -0.44 15.47
N ILE A 148 -8.53 0.02 14.25
CA ILE A 148 -7.90 1.34 14.02
C ILE A 148 -8.83 2.47 14.45
N GLN A 149 -10.12 2.43 14.10
CA GLN A 149 -11.11 3.42 14.53
C GLN A 149 -11.30 3.39 16.06
N GLY A 150 -11.30 2.21 16.67
CA GLY A 150 -11.35 2.04 18.12
C GLY A 150 -10.13 2.64 18.84
N LEU A 151 -8.93 2.41 18.32
CA LEU A 151 -7.68 3.01 18.82
C LEU A 151 -7.66 4.53 18.61
N ASN A 152 -8.13 5.02 17.46
CA ASN A 152 -8.25 6.45 17.21
C ASN A 152 -9.13 7.14 18.26
N LYS A 153 -10.31 6.55 18.52
CA LYS A 153 -11.25 7.05 19.52
C LYS A 153 -10.67 7.05 20.93
N THR A 154 -9.99 5.98 21.33
CA THR A 154 -9.53 5.79 22.72
C THR A 154 -8.24 6.53 23.04
N LEU A 155 -7.36 6.73 22.05
CA LEU A 155 -6.07 7.41 22.22
C LEU A 155 -6.09 8.87 21.77
N GLY A 156 -7.19 9.35 21.18
CA GLY A 156 -7.34 10.75 20.76
C GLY A 156 -6.38 11.16 19.64
N ARG A 157 -5.94 10.21 18.81
CA ARG A 157 -5.19 10.48 17.57
C ARG A 157 -5.94 9.93 16.36
N GLU A 158 -5.62 10.41 15.18
CA GLU A 158 -6.16 9.88 13.94
C GLU A 158 -5.02 9.22 13.14
N ALA A 159 -5.03 7.89 13.09
CA ALA A 159 -4.28 7.13 12.09
C ALA A 159 -5.24 6.71 10.97
N GLY A 160 -4.81 6.90 9.72
CA GLY A 160 -5.54 6.47 8.53
C GLY A 160 -5.29 5.01 8.16
N ILE A 161 -6.06 4.55 7.17
CA ILE A 161 -5.90 3.24 6.54
C ILE A 161 -5.32 3.38 5.13
N TYR A 162 -4.55 2.39 4.69
CA TYR A 162 -3.92 2.38 3.38
C TYR A 162 -4.15 1.03 2.69
N PRO A 163 -5.39 0.69 2.32
CA PRO A 163 -5.70 -0.59 1.68
C PRO A 163 -5.13 -0.72 0.27
N GLU A 164 -4.52 -1.87 -0.02
CA GLU A 164 -4.12 -2.34 -1.33
C GLU A 164 -5.11 -3.41 -1.82
N ILE A 165 -5.60 -3.26 -3.05
CA ILE A 165 -6.32 -4.34 -3.75
C ILE A 165 -5.28 -5.25 -4.41
N LYS A 166 -5.07 -6.44 -3.85
CA LYS A 166 -4.10 -7.40 -4.41
C LYS A 166 -4.66 -8.09 -5.64
N SER A 167 -3.93 -7.98 -6.76
CA SER A 167 -4.14 -8.81 -7.95
C SER A 167 -5.61 -8.85 -8.41
N PRO A 168 -6.26 -7.71 -8.70
CA PRO A 168 -7.66 -7.69 -9.11
C PRO A 168 -7.90 -8.51 -10.39
N TRP A 169 -6.94 -8.53 -11.32
CA TRP A 169 -6.94 -9.38 -12.50
C TRP A 169 -7.20 -10.87 -12.19
N PHE A 170 -6.63 -11.40 -11.10
CA PHE A 170 -6.80 -12.79 -10.70
C PHE A 170 -8.21 -13.00 -10.14
N HIS A 171 -8.69 -12.07 -9.31
CA HIS A 171 -10.05 -12.14 -8.80
C HIS A 171 -11.10 -12.09 -9.91
N HIS A 172 -10.88 -11.29 -10.96
CA HIS A 172 -11.73 -11.29 -12.17
C HIS A 172 -11.70 -12.63 -12.91
N GLN A 173 -10.55 -13.30 -13.02
CA GLN A 173 -10.46 -14.65 -13.60
C GLN A 173 -11.27 -15.68 -12.78
N GLU A 174 -11.30 -15.50 -11.47
CA GLU A 174 -12.06 -16.34 -10.53
C GLU A 174 -13.53 -15.90 -10.41
N GLY A 175 -13.97 -14.92 -11.22
CA GLY A 175 -15.36 -14.46 -11.28
C GLY A 175 -15.78 -13.56 -10.11
N ARG A 176 -14.84 -12.88 -9.45
CA ARG A 176 -15.09 -12.03 -8.28
C ARG A 176 -14.61 -10.60 -8.49
N ASP A 177 -15.35 -9.64 -7.92
CA ASP A 177 -15.07 -8.21 -8.01
C ASP A 177 -14.54 -7.68 -6.66
N ILE A 178 -13.23 -7.83 -6.46
CA ILE A 178 -12.56 -7.41 -5.22
C ILE A 178 -12.60 -5.89 -5.01
N ALA A 179 -12.53 -5.09 -6.08
CA ALA A 179 -12.55 -3.63 -5.97
C ALA A 179 -13.90 -3.14 -5.47
N ARG A 180 -15.00 -3.65 -6.04
CA ARG A 180 -16.36 -3.39 -5.53
C ARG A 180 -16.49 -3.75 -4.07
N ARG A 181 -16.09 -4.98 -3.69
CA ARG A 181 -16.19 -5.43 -2.30
C ARG A 181 -15.39 -4.55 -1.34
N THR A 182 -14.23 -4.04 -1.79
CA THR A 182 -13.40 -3.10 -1.02
C THR A 182 -14.11 -1.77 -0.80
N LEU A 183 -14.70 -1.20 -1.86
CA LEU A 183 -15.44 0.06 -1.79
C LEU A 183 -16.71 -0.04 -0.92
N GLU A 184 -17.42 -1.17 -0.96
CA GLU A 184 -18.55 -1.45 -0.07
C GLU A 184 -18.15 -1.33 1.40
N ILE A 185 -17.05 -1.98 1.80
CA ILE A 185 -16.55 -1.91 3.18
C ILE A 185 -16.08 -0.48 3.51
N LEU A 186 -15.32 0.17 2.62
CA LEU A 186 -14.89 1.54 2.84
C LEU A 186 -16.07 2.50 3.07
N GLN A 187 -17.10 2.41 2.24
CA GLN A 187 -18.33 3.20 2.38
C GLN A 187 -19.04 2.89 3.69
N GLN A 188 -19.19 1.60 4.05
CA GLN A 188 -19.81 1.16 5.30
C GLN A 188 -19.15 1.78 6.54
N TYR A 189 -17.83 1.94 6.53
CA TYR A 189 -17.06 2.52 7.64
C TYR A 189 -16.78 4.03 7.50
N GLY A 190 -17.40 4.71 6.51
CA GLY A 190 -17.39 6.16 6.38
C GLY A 190 -16.22 6.76 5.60
N TYR A 191 -15.45 5.95 4.88
CA TYR A 191 -14.34 6.41 4.03
C TYR A 191 -14.84 6.73 2.62
N THR A 192 -15.48 7.88 2.43
CA THR A 192 -16.17 8.20 1.17
C THR A 192 -15.58 9.38 0.38
N GLY A 193 -14.70 10.19 0.99
CA GLY A 193 -14.20 11.41 0.36
C GLY A 193 -12.69 11.60 0.50
N LYS A 194 -12.09 12.54 -0.25
CA LYS A 194 -10.64 12.81 -0.21
C LYS A 194 -10.16 13.34 1.14
N GLN A 195 -11.09 13.81 1.97
CA GLN A 195 -10.82 14.24 3.34
C GLN A 195 -10.79 13.06 4.33
N SER A 196 -11.37 11.91 3.98
CA SER A 196 -11.24 10.71 4.79
C SER A 196 -9.77 10.29 4.87
N PRO A 197 -9.28 9.79 6.03
CA PRO A 197 -7.89 9.37 6.20
C PRO A 197 -7.70 7.98 5.56
N VAL A 198 -7.85 7.92 4.24
CA VAL A 198 -7.67 6.72 3.41
C VAL A 198 -6.90 7.05 2.14
N PHE A 199 -6.01 6.14 1.77
CA PHE A 199 -5.48 6.00 0.41
C PHE A 199 -5.79 4.59 -0.08
N LEU A 200 -6.41 4.46 -1.25
CA LEU A 200 -6.63 3.16 -1.89
C LEU A 200 -5.56 2.94 -2.95
N GLN A 201 -4.74 1.91 -2.79
CA GLN A 201 -3.65 1.58 -3.73
C GLN A 201 -3.89 0.30 -4.51
N CYS A 202 -3.26 0.21 -5.68
CA CYS A 202 -3.27 -1.00 -6.49
C CYS A 202 -2.10 -0.95 -7.49
N PHE A 203 -1.54 -2.12 -7.80
CA PHE A 203 -0.56 -2.28 -8.89
C PHE A 203 -1.21 -2.24 -10.27
N ASP A 204 -2.50 -2.57 -10.38
CA ASP A 204 -3.21 -2.71 -11.65
C ASP A 204 -3.80 -1.36 -12.11
N PRO A 205 -3.21 -0.71 -13.15
CA PRO A 205 -3.69 0.58 -13.62
C PRO A 205 -5.06 0.50 -14.27
N HIS A 206 -5.40 -0.63 -14.91
CA HIS A 206 -6.72 -0.82 -15.52
C HIS A 206 -7.79 -0.86 -14.43
N GLU A 207 -7.50 -1.52 -13.31
CA GLU A 207 -8.42 -1.54 -12.16
C GLU A 207 -8.54 -0.16 -11.50
N LEU A 208 -7.45 0.61 -11.34
CA LEU A 208 -7.55 1.98 -10.80
C LEU A 208 -8.36 2.91 -11.71
N GLN A 209 -8.20 2.79 -13.03
CA GLN A 209 -9.00 3.53 -14.00
C GLN A 209 -10.48 3.16 -13.91
N ARG A 210 -10.79 1.86 -13.80
CA ARG A 210 -12.16 1.37 -13.56
C ARG A 210 -12.72 1.89 -12.24
N ILE A 211 -11.94 1.85 -11.16
CA ILE A 211 -12.34 2.39 -9.86
C ILE A 211 -12.66 3.87 -10.00
N LYS A 212 -11.79 4.66 -10.65
CA LYS A 212 -11.99 6.11 -10.81
C LYS A 212 -13.19 6.46 -11.69
N GLY A 213 -13.31 5.82 -12.85
CA GLY A 213 -14.28 6.16 -13.89
C GLY A 213 -15.67 5.60 -13.65
N ASP A 214 -15.76 4.41 -13.04
CA ASP A 214 -17.02 3.66 -12.95
C ASP A 214 -17.46 3.49 -11.49
N LEU A 215 -16.62 2.89 -10.65
CA LEU A 215 -17.06 2.46 -9.32
C LEU A 215 -17.19 3.63 -8.34
N LEU A 216 -16.22 4.55 -8.27
CA LEU A 216 -16.32 5.69 -7.36
C LEU A 216 -17.60 6.54 -7.64
N PRO A 217 -17.94 6.87 -8.90
CA PRO A 217 -19.23 7.49 -9.23
C PRO A 217 -20.45 6.63 -8.82
N GLU A 218 -20.43 5.32 -9.07
CA GLU A 218 -21.51 4.41 -8.69
C GLU A 218 -21.77 4.42 -7.18
N PHE A 219 -20.70 4.43 -6.38
CA PHE A 219 -20.76 4.46 -4.92
C PHE A 219 -20.94 5.88 -4.34
N GLY A 220 -20.94 6.93 -5.16
CA GLY A 220 -20.95 8.32 -4.68
C GLY A 220 -19.73 8.65 -3.80
N MET A 221 -18.59 8.06 -4.12
CA MET A 221 -17.32 8.21 -3.41
C MET A 221 -16.32 9.04 -4.25
N ASP A 222 -15.40 9.71 -3.58
CA ASP A 222 -14.23 10.35 -4.19
C ASP A 222 -13.06 10.29 -3.21
N ILE A 223 -12.39 9.14 -3.11
CA ILE A 223 -11.24 8.91 -2.23
C ILE A 223 -9.91 9.03 -2.99
N LYS A 224 -8.80 9.14 -2.27
CA LYS A 224 -7.46 9.24 -2.88
C LYS A 224 -7.03 7.89 -3.45
N LEU A 225 -6.63 7.86 -4.72
CA LEU A 225 -6.13 6.65 -5.40
C LEU A 225 -4.62 6.70 -5.60
N VAL A 226 -3.92 5.57 -5.44
CA VAL A 226 -2.45 5.49 -5.57
C VAL A 226 -2.04 4.36 -6.50
N GLN A 227 -1.30 4.71 -7.55
CA GLN A 227 -0.72 3.74 -8.49
C GLN A 227 0.58 3.17 -7.93
N LEU A 228 0.60 1.87 -7.63
CA LEU A 228 1.84 1.17 -7.26
C LEU A 228 2.64 0.81 -8.51
N ILE A 229 3.97 0.98 -8.49
CA ILE A 229 4.83 0.74 -9.65
C ILE A 229 5.82 -0.38 -9.35
N ALA A 230 5.62 -1.54 -10.00
CA ALA A 230 6.47 -2.72 -9.93
C ALA A 230 7.48 -2.78 -11.09
N GLN A 231 8.46 -3.68 -11.01
CA GLN A 231 9.23 -4.06 -12.19
C GLN A 231 8.42 -5.03 -13.06
N THR A 232 8.51 -4.89 -14.39
CA THR A 232 7.78 -5.73 -15.35
C THR A 232 8.04 -7.23 -15.16
N ASP A 233 9.26 -7.61 -14.81
CA ASP A 233 9.68 -9.01 -14.61
C ASP A 233 9.17 -9.64 -13.31
N TRP A 234 8.59 -8.86 -12.39
CA TRP A 234 7.93 -9.39 -11.19
C TRP A 234 6.62 -10.11 -11.53
N ALA A 235 6.01 -9.80 -12.67
CA ALA A 235 4.72 -10.32 -13.08
C ALA A 235 3.62 -10.13 -12.00
N GLU A 236 3.61 -8.98 -11.32
CA GLU A 236 2.62 -8.64 -10.28
C GLU A 236 1.21 -8.49 -10.86
N THR A 237 1.12 -7.85 -12.03
CA THR A 237 -0.13 -7.61 -12.76
C THR A 237 -0.11 -8.32 -14.09
N TYR A 238 -1.25 -8.87 -14.47
CA TYR A 238 -1.48 -9.41 -15.80
C TYR A 238 -2.64 -8.66 -16.47
N GLU A 239 -2.53 -8.45 -17.76
CA GLU A 239 -3.59 -7.85 -18.58
C GLU A 239 -4.00 -8.77 -19.72
N ARG A 240 -5.20 -8.54 -20.27
CA ARG A 240 -5.68 -9.30 -21.43
C ARG A 240 -5.00 -8.83 -22.71
N ALA A 241 -4.43 -9.79 -23.44
CA ALA A 241 -3.94 -9.64 -24.80
C ALA A 241 -4.78 -10.53 -25.74
N GLY A 242 -5.92 -10.02 -26.19
CA GLY A 242 -6.89 -10.82 -26.94
C GLY A 242 -7.55 -11.87 -26.04
N THR A 243 -7.25 -13.16 -26.29
CA THR A 243 -7.78 -14.29 -25.50
C THR A 243 -6.80 -14.81 -24.43
N SER A 244 -5.55 -14.35 -24.42
CA SER A 244 -4.54 -14.73 -23.43
C SER A 244 -4.31 -13.62 -22.41
N TRP A 245 -3.61 -13.98 -21.32
CA TRP A 245 -3.11 -13.04 -20.33
C TRP A 245 -1.60 -12.94 -20.44
N GLN A 246 -1.07 -11.73 -20.30
CA GLN A 246 0.36 -11.46 -20.31
C GLN A 246 0.74 -10.55 -19.14
N PRO A 247 1.99 -10.60 -18.64
CA PRO A 247 2.47 -9.64 -17.65
C PRO A 247 2.30 -8.20 -18.15
N TYR A 248 1.80 -7.33 -17.28
CA TYR A 248 1.66 -5.90 -17.57
C TYR A 248 3.04 -5.24 -17.63
N ASN A 249 3.28 -4.43 -18.66
CA ASN A 249 4.54 -3.70 -18.82
C ASN A 249 4.50 -2.37 -18.05
N TYR A 250 5.35 -2.23 -17.02
CA TYR A 250 5.48 -1.03 -16.19
C TYR A 250 6.52 -0.03 -16.72
N ASP A 251 7.35 -0.39 -17.69
CA ASP A 251 8.52 0.39 -18.12
C ASP A 251 8.14 1.78 -18.64
N TRP A 252 6.95 1.91 -19.23
CA TRP A 252 6.43 3.19 -19.70
C TRP A 252 6.20 4.17 -18.55
N MET A 253 5.88 3.69 -17.34
CA MET A 253 5.63 4.53 -16.17
C MET A 253 6.88 5.30 -15.71
N LEU A 254 8.06 4.89 -16.17
CA LEU A 254 9.34 5.56 -15.86
C LEU A 254 9.79 6.52 -16.96
N GLN A 255 9.01 6.67 -18.04
CA GLN A 255 9.34 7.53 -19.18
C GLN A 255 8.80 8.97 -19.00
N PRO A 256 9.40 9.97 -19.67
CA PRO A 256 8.89 11.34 -19.65
C PRO A 256 7.42 11.42 -20.07
N GLY A 257 6.62 12.16 -19.32
CA GLY A 257 5.17 12.35 -19.57
C GLY A 257 4.26 11.29 -18.93
N ALA A 258 4.79 10.17 -18.45
CA ALA A 258 4.00 9.11 -17.84
C ALA A 258 3.22 9.59 -16.60
N MET A 259 3.83 10.42 -15.76
CA MET A 259 3.18 10.93 -14.54
C MET A 259 1.94 11.79 -14.86
N ALA A 260 1.95 12.54 -15.97
CA ALA A 260 0.77 13.29 -16.41
C ALA A 260 -0.38 12.36 -16.84
N GLN A 261 -0.06 11.19 -17.42
CA GLN A 261 -1.05 10.18 -17.74
C GLN A 261 -1.60 9.51 -16.47
N ILE A 262 -0.74 9.18 -15.50
CA ILE A 262 -1.16 8.59 -14.21
C ILE A 262 -2.05 9.57 -13.42
N ALA A 263 -1.72 10.86 -13.43
CA ALA A 263 -2.51 11.92 -12.77
C ALA A 263 -3.94 12.07 -13.30
N THR A 264 -4.30 11.45 -14.43
CA THR A 264 -5.68 11.45 -14.93
C THR A 264 -6.61 10.57 -14.09
N TYR A 265 -6.06 9.59 -13.35
CA TYR A 265 -6.84 8.65 -12.54
C TYR A 265 -6.36 8.46 -11.11
N ALA A 266 -5.10 8.82 -10.78
CA ALA A 266 -4.54 8.68 -9.44
C ALA A 266 -4.19 10.03 -8.81
N ASP A 267 -4.13 10.05 -7.48
CA ASP A 267 -3.71 11.18 -6.63
C ASP A 267 -2.26 11.02 -6.13
N GLY A 268 -1.67 9.84 -6.29
CA GLY A 268 -0.28 9.57 -5.96
C GLY A 268 0.28 8.32 -6.64
N ILE A 269 1.58 8.11 -6.46
CA ILE A 269 2.29 6.90 -6.84
C ILE A 269 3.01 6.28 -5.64
N GLY A 270 3.07 4.96 -5.60
CA GLY A 270 3.94 4.22 -4.68
C GLY A 270 4.97 3.43 -5.49
N PRO A 271 6.17 3.98 -5.73
CA PRO A 271 7.20 3.28 -6.49
C PRO A 271 8.06 2.38 -5.62
N TRP A 272 8.59 1.30 -6.20
CA TRP A 272 9.68 0.56 -5.59
C TRP A 272 10.91 1.46 -5.37
N LEU A 273 11.53 1.41 -4.19
CA LEU A 273 12.58 2.33 -3.77
C LEU A 273 13.74 2.51 -4.77
N PRO A 274 14.29 1.44 -5.40
CA PRO A 274 15.27 1.55 -6.48
C PRO A 274 14.87 2.37 -7.72
N MET A 275 13.57 2.58 -7.96
CA MET A 275 13.09 3.49 -9.00
C MET A 275 13.28 4.96 -8.62
N VAL A 276 13.46 5.25 -7.34
CA VAL A 276 13.74 6.59 -6.80
C VAL A 276 15.24 6.81 -6.64
N VAL A 277 15.91 5.89 -5.96
CA VAL A 277 17.36 5.94 -5.70
C VAL A 277 18.02 4.70 -6.28
N SER A 278 18.81 4.87 -7.33
CA SER A 278 19.39 3.75 -8.07
C SER A 278 20.29 2.88 -7.18
N GLU A 279 20.22 1.57 -7.34
CA GLU A 279 21.02 0.59 -6.59
C GLU A 279 22.54 0.74 -6.83
N VAL A 280 22.96 1.38 -7.92
CA VAL A 280 24.39 1.65 -8.18
C VAL A 280 24.93 2.84 -7.38
N SER A 281 24.08 3.49 -6.56
CA SER A 281 24.49 4.55 -5.66
C SER A 281 25.44 4.03 -4.58
N THR A 282 26.28 4.92 -4.07
CA THR A 282 27.15 4.66 -2.92
C THR A 282 26.92 5.71 -1.85
N THR A 283 27.46 5.49 -0.65
CA THR A 283 27.40 6.44 0.48
C THR A 283 27.97 7.83 0.15
N THR A 284 28.81 7.94 -0.88
CA THR A 284 29.43 9.20 -1.33
C THR A 284 28.85 9.74 -2.63
N ARG A 285 28.03 8.95 -3.35
CA ARG A 285 27.46 9.33 -4.64
C ARG A 285 26.08 8.72 -4.82
N LEU A 286 25.07 9.50 -4.49
CA LEU A 286 23.67 9.15 -4.72
C LEU A 286 23.25 9.46 -6.16
N ARG A 287 22.43 8.59 -6.73
CA ARG A 287 21.84 8.77 -8.06
C ARG A 287 20.32 8.67 -7.96
N PHE A 288 19.68 9.83 -7.94
CA PHE A 288 18.24 9.96 -7.96
C PHE A 288 17.71 9.85 -9.39
N SER A 289 16.56 9.21 -9.56
CA SER A 289 15.78 9.32 -10.80
C SER A 289 15.03 10.65 -10.83
N ARG A 290 14.35 10.92 -11.95
CA ARG A 290 13.45 12.08 -12.07
C ARG A 290 12.05 11.81 -11.52
N LEU A 291 11.76 10.58 -11.09
CA LEU A 291 10.39 10.10 -10.86
C LEU A 291 9.61 10.99 -9.88
N ILE A 292 10.22 11.36 -8.74
CA ILE A 292 9.56 12.24 -7.76
C ILE A 292 9.29 13.62 -8.36
N ASN A 293 10.28 14.23 -9.01
CA ASN A 293 10.11 15.56 -9.62
C ASN A 293 9.02 15.56 -10.70
N ASP A 294 8.99 14.54 -11.56
CA ASP A 294 8.00 14.42 -12.62
C ASP A 294 6.60 14.13 -12.03
N ALA A 295 6.50 13.39 -10.93
CA ALA A 295 5.24 13.13 -10.21
C ALA A 295 4.71 14.40 -9.52
N HIS A 296 5.56 15.13 -8.80
CA HIS A 296 5.21 16.40 -8.17
C HIS A 296 4.79 17.45 -9.21
N ALA A 297 5.46 17.51 -10.36
CA ALA A 297 5.06 18.39 -11.47
C ALA A 297 3.68 18.03 -12.05
N ALA A 298 3.25 16.78 -11.94
CA ALA A 298 1.91 16.32 -12.31
C ALA A 298 0.88 16.43 -11.17
N GLY A 299 1.27 16.90 -9.98
CA GLY A 299 0.40 17.02 -8.81
C GLY A 299 0.18 15.72 -8.03
N LEU A 300 1.01 14.70 -8.25
CA LEU A 300 0.94 13.40 -7.57
C LEU A 300 1.79 13.38 -6.31
N GLN A 301 1.27 12.80 -5.22
CA GLN A 301 2.08 12.44 -4.05
C GLN A 301 2.95 11.22 -4.33
N VAL A 302 4.09 11.09 -3.66
CA VAL A 302 5.00 9.95 -3.84
C VAL A 302 5.32 9.27 -2.52
N HIS A 303 4.92 7.99 -2.42
CA HIS A 303 5.08 7.14 -1.23
C HIS A 303 5.89 5.86 -1.55
N PRO A 304 7.25 5.93 -1.61
CA PRO A 304 8.05 4.77 -2.00
C PRO A 304 7.99 3.63 -0.99
N TYR A 305 8.12 2.40 -1.50
CA TYR A 305 8.16 1.18 -0.68
C TYR A 305 9.43 0.34 -0.99
N THR A 306 10.00 -0.41 -0.04
CA THR A 306 9.77 -0.40 1.41
C THR A 306 11.11 -0.15 2.10
N LEU A 307 11.14 0.81 3.02
CA LEU A 307 12.33 1.10 3.82
C LEU A 307 12.42 0.11 4.98
N ARG A 308 13.52 -0.65 5.04
CA ARG A 308 13.74 -1.72 6.02
C ARG A 308 15.09 -1.58 6.72
N LEU A 309 15.07 -1.50 8.05
CA LEU A 309 16.28 -1.47 8.88
C LEU A 309 17.13 -2.75 8.73
N ASP A 310 16.48 -3.90 8.53
CA ASP A 310 17.12 -5.21 8.37
C ASP A 310 17.42 -5.57 6.91
N ARG A 311 17.27 -4.61 5.97
CA ARG A 311 17.64 -4.74 4.57
C ARG A 311 18.02 -3.37 3.97
N LEU A 312 19.07 -2.77 4.53
CA LEU A 312 19.56 -1.49 4.04
C LEU A 312 20.22 -1.63 2.66
N PRO A 313 19.99 -0.66 1.74
CA PRO A 313 20.75 -0.59 0.50
C PRO A 313 22.19 -0.14 0.76
N ALA A 314 23.12 -0.51 -0.11
CA ALA A 314 24.56 -0.24 0.06
C ALA A 314 24.95 1.25 0.16
N TYR A 315 24.06 2.15 -0.27
CA TYR A 315 24.26 3.60 -0.19
C TYR A 315 23.84 4.23 1.14
N ALA A 316 23.23 3.48 2.04
CA ALA A 316 22.85 3.94 3.37
C ALA A 316 23.61 3.15 4.45
N ALA A 317 24.38 3.87 5.28
CA ALA A 317 25.18 3.30 6.36
C ALA A 317 24.30 2.82 7.53
N ASP A 318 23.19 3.52 7.77
CA ASP A 318 22.18 3.18 8.76
C ASP A 318 20.78 3.57 8.25
N PHE A 319 19.76 3.30 9.07
CA PHE A 319 18.38 3.50 8.67
C PHE A 319 17.98 4.98 8.67
N GLU A 320 18.50 5.77 9.60
CA GLU A 320 18.29 7.22 9.65
C GLU A 320 18.85 7.90 8.39
N GLN A 321 20.03 7.47 7.91
CA GLN A 321 20.56 7.95 6.64
C GLN A 321 19.66 7.55 5.46
N LEU A 322 19.10 6.34 5.46
CA LEU A 322 18.13 5.94 4.43
C LEU A 322 16.89 6.85 4.45
N LEU A 323 16.37 7.16 5.65
CA LEU A 323 15.22 8.06 5.82
C LEU A 323 15.52 9.47 5.31
N ASP A 324 16.68 10.04 5.65
CA ASP A 324 17.12 11.36 5.15
C ASP A 324 17.24 11.38 3.61
N ILE A 325 17.86 10.34 3.03
CA ILE A 325 17.99 10.21 1.58
C ILE A 325 16.62 10.23 0.90
N VAL A 326 15.63 9.53 1.44
CA VAL A 326 14.32 9.39 0.79
C VAL A 326 13.40 10.57 1.07
N TYR A 327 13.28 11.01 2.33
CA TYR A 327 12.39 12.12 2.70
C TYR A 327 12.91 13.48 2.26
N HIS A 328 14.19 13.75 2.46
CA HIS A 328 14.75 15.10 2.33
C HIS A 328 15.55 15.28 1.05
N GLN A 329 16.39 14.32 0.67
CA GLN A 329 17.21 14.46 -0.54
C GLN A 329 16.44 14.11 -1.81
N ALA A 330 15.67 13.02 -1.80
CA ALA A 330 14.81 12.62 -2.94
C ALA A 330 13.48 13.38 -2.94
N GLY A 331 12.98 13.76 -1.76
CA GLY A 331 11.79 14.60 -1.61
C GLY A 331 10.46 13.85 -1.46
N ALA A 332 10.45 12.55 -1.15
CA ALA A 332 9.22 11.75 -1.02
C ALA A 332 8.25 12.34 0.02
N ASP A 333 6.94 12.30 -0.23
CA ASP A 333 5.90 12.86 0.65
C ASP A 333 5.59 11.95 1.84
N GLY A 334 5.86 10.67 1.69
CA GLY A 334 5.65 9.63 2.69
C GLY A 334 6.54 8.43 2.37
N VAL A 335 6.71 7.52 3.31
CA VAL A 335 7.39 6.24 3.05
C VAL A 335 6.64 5.09 3.69
N PHE A 336 6.66 3.95 2.99
CA PHE A 336 6.29 2.66 3.56
C PHE A 336 7.50 2.08 4.31
N THR A 337 7.31 1.72 5.57
CA THR A 337 8.36 1.08 6.37
C THR A 337 7.83 -0.02 7.28
N ASP A 338 8.65 -1.05 7.46
CA ASP A 338 8.41 -2.14 8.41
C ASP A 338 8.70 -1.72 9.87
N PHE A 339 9.34 -0.56 10.08
CA PHE A 339 9.80 -0.05 11.38
C PHE A 339 9.22 1.35 11.67
N PRO A 340 7.91 1.47 11.98
CA PRO A 340 7.23 2.76 12.03
C PRO A 340 7.78 3.72 13.09
N ASP A 341 8.15 3.20 14.26
CA ASP A 341 8.75 3.97 15.36
C ASP A 341 10.00 4.73 14.93
N ARG A 342 10.87 4.09 14.14
CA ARG A 342 12.12 4.68 13.67
C ARG A 342 11.87 5.84 12.70
N ALA A 343 10.93 5.68 11.77
CA ALA A 343 10.56 6.76 10.86
C ALA A 343 9.82 7.90 11.58
N VAL A 344 8.93 7.58 12.52
CA VAL A 344 8.23 8.59 13.35
C VAL A 344 9.23 9.36 14.22
N GLN A 345 10.19 8.68 14.83
CA GLN A 345 11.23 9.33 15.64
C GLN A 345 12.13 10.22 14.78
N PHE A 346 12.45 9.82 13.54
CA PHE A 346 13.27 10.63 12.63
C PHE A 346 12.60 11.95 12.22
N LEU A 347 11.28 11.95 12.02
CA LEU A 347 10.52 13.14 11.59
C LEU A 347 10.15 14.11 12.74
N ARG A 348 10.37 13.72 14.00
CA ARG A 348 10.10 14.53 15.19
C ARG A 348 11.39 15.17 15.70
#